data_AF-A0A8T6RBI9-F1
#
_entry.id   AF-A0A8T6RBI9-F1
#
_cell.length_a   1.000
_cell.length_b   1.000
_cell.length_c   1.000
_cell.angle_alpha   90.00
_cell.angle_beta   90.00
_cell.angle_gamma   90.00
#
_symmetry.space_group_name_H-M   'P 1'
#
loop_
_entity.id
_entity.type
_entity.pdbx_description
1 polymer ?
#
loop_
_entity_poly.entity_id
_entity_poly.type
_entity_poly.pdbx_seq_one_letter_code
_entity_poly.pdbx_strand_id
1 'polypeptide(L)'
;VSSRKNTPLETSAGIDVVSNEIEKIATDDSTKILTALDDESNMVVWISYYIGFPLMAFIEGFMPVVDEDCDSEEIAMTLIEKASPILEKKGQVVGFAITRLTNNKAEIGPVGLVPEERGKGLANYLFVNALEGVKDAGINTACLDVSIANHPARKLYEKYGFKKAFSKQFYYWTS
;
A
#
# COMPACT_ATOMS: atom_id res chain seq x y z
N VAL A 1 15.79 -10.92 7.60
CA VAL A 1 16.34 -9.69 8.22
C VAL A 1 15.30 -8.60 8.02
N SER A 2 14.64 -8.21 9.11
CA SER A 2 13.45 -7.36 9.15
C SER A 2 13.80 -5.91 8.81
N SER A 3 13.06 -5.28 7.91
CA SER A 3 13.21 -3.89 7.47
C SER A 3 12.68 -2.89 8.49
N ARG A 4 13.11 -2.99 9.76
CA ARG A 4 12.92 -1.92 10.77
C ARG A 4 13.88 -0.75 10.56
N LYS A 5 14.28 -0.43 9.33
CA LYS A 5 15.38 0.52 9.12
C LYS A 5 14.95 1.98 9.37
N ASN A 6 13.66 2.31 9.26
CA ASN A 6 13.23 3.71 9.19
C ASN A 6 12.06 4.09 10.14
N THR A 7 11.63 3.23 11.07
CA THR A 7 10.58 3.56 12.06
C THR A 7 11.17 3.51 13.47
N PRO A 8 11.54 4.65 14.08
CA PRO A 8 12.01 4.68 15.46
C PRO A 8 10.81 4.66 16.40
N LEU A 9 10.69 3.56 17.15
CA LEU A 9 9.61 3.37 18.11
C LEU A 9 9.88 4.05 19.46
N GLU A 10 11.11 4.51 19.71
CA GLU A 10 11.53 5.34 20.84
C GLU A 10 12.79 6.10 20.40
N THR A 11 12.86 7.42 20.60
CA THR A 11 14.06 8.21 20.24
C THR A 11 14.36 9.26 21.29
N SER A 12 15.62 9.35 21.71
CA SER A 12 16.13 10.43 22.57
C SER A 12 16.61 11.65 21.76
N ALA A 13 16.36 11.69 20.45
CA ALA A 13 16.77 12.77 19.57
C ALA A 13 15.78 13.95 19.62
N GLY A 14 16.30 15.18 19.60
CA GLY A 14 15.51 16.40 19.58
C GLY A 14 14.65 16.56 18.30
N ILE A 15 13.56 17.32 18.41
CA ILE A 15 12.52 17.48 17.39
C ILE A 15 13.06 17.94 16.02
N ASP A 16 14.09 18.79 16.00
CA ASP A 16 14.69 19.32 14.77
C ASP A 16 15.44 18.23 13.97
N VAL A 17 16.13 17.32 14.67
CA VAL A 17 16.85 16.21 14.03
C VAL A 17 15.86 15.26 13.37
N VAL A 18 14.78 14.98 14.08
CA VAL A 18 13.72 14.09 13.59
C VAL A 18 12.96 14.72 12.42
N SER A 19 12.64 16.01 12.50
CA SER A 19 11.97 16.72 11.39
C SER A 19 12.78 16.67 10.09
N ASN A 20 14.10 16.89 10.17
CA ASN A 20 14.98 16.77 9.01
C ASN A 20 15.09 15.35 8.43
N GLU A 21 15.04 14.31 9.27
CA GLU A 21 15.02 12.92 8.80
C GLU A 21 13.66 12.55 8.19
N ILE A 22 12.58 13.06 8.76
CA ILE A 22 11.22 12.88 8.27
C ILE A 22 11.04 13.52 6.89
N GLU A 23 11.51 14.75 6.66
CA GLU A 23 11.40 15.42 5.35
C GLU A 23 12.09 14.63 4.23
N LYS A 24 13.13 13.85 4.56
CA LYS A 24 13.80 12.95 3.60
C LYS A 24 12.97 11.71 3.28
N ILE A 25 12.07 11.31 4.17
CA ILE A 25 11.26 10.08 4.07
C ILE A 25 9.85 10.40 3.52
N ALA A 26 9.25 11.49 3.98
CA ALA A 26 7.94 12.00 3.56
C ALA A 26 8.08 12.80 2.26
N THR A 27 8.39 12.09 1.16
CA THR A 27 8.65 12.70 -0.15
C THR A 27 7.40 13.03 -0.96
N ASP A 28 6.19 12.79 -0.42
CA ASP A 28 4.91 13.10 -1.07
C ASP A 28 3.94 13.82 -0.12
N ASP A 29 3.00 14.59 -0.70
CA ASP A 29 1.97 15.35 0.02
C ASP A 29 0.98 14.45 0.79
N SER A 30 1.11 13.13 0.65
CA SER A 30 0.22 12.11 1.20
C SER A 30 0.88 11.36 2.36
N THR A 31 1.90 11.92 3.01
CA THR A 31 2.52 11.33 4.20
C THR A 31 2.32 12.24 5.41
N LYS A 32 1.80 11.68 6.51
CA LYS A 32 1.68 12.38 7.81
C LYS A 32 2.57 11.73 8.87
N ILE A 33 2.91 12.53 9.88
CA ILE A 33 3.63 12.07 11.06
C ILE A 33 2.74 12.25 12.27
N LEU A 34 2.68 11.22 13.11
CA LEU A 34 2.11 11.31 14.45
C LEU A 34 3.27 11.22 15.45
N THR A 35 3.37 12.22 16.33
CA THR A 35 4.39 12.33 17.37
C THR A 35 3.75 12.28 18.75
N ALA A 36 4.37 11.56 19.69
CA ALA A 36 4.02 11.59 21.11
C ALA A 36 5.08 12.38 21.89
N LEU A 37 4.64 13.29 22.76
CA LEU A 37 5.51 14.11 23.62
C LEU A 37 5.34 13.70 25.09
N ASP A 38 6.39 13.87 25.89
CA ASP A 38 6.31 13.79 27.35
C ASP A 38 5.78 15.10 27.97
N ASP A 39 5.66 15.13 29.30
CA ASP A 39 5.17 16.29 30.06
C ASP A 39 6.08 17.53 29.91
N GLU A 40 7.35 17.33 29.55
CA GLU A 40 8.34 18.38 29.29
C GLU A 40 8.36 18.80 27.80
N SER A 41 7.41 18.31 26.99
CA SER A 41 7.32 18.52 25.54
C SER A 41 8.49 17.94 24.73
N ASN A 42 9.26 17.01 25.31
CA ASN A 42 10.24 16.24 24.55
C ASN A 42 9.53 15.13 23.76
N MET A 43 9.95 14.90 22.53
CA MET A 43 9.38 13.84 21.72
C MET A 43 9.88 12.46 22.17
N VAL A 44 8.95 11.56 22.48
CA VAL A 44 9.24 10.21 22.96
C VAL A 44 9.17 9.20 21.81
N VAL A 45 8.15 9.34 20.94
CA VAL A 45 7.88 8.42 19.83
C VAL A 45 7.39 9.21 18.63
N TRP A 46 7.71 8.73 17.43
CA TRP A 46 7.03 9.17 16.22
C TRP A 46 6.79 8.03 15.24
N ILE A 47 5.71 8.15 14.48
CA ILE A 47 5.40 7.26 13.37
C ILE A 47 5.13 8.10 12.13
N SER A 48 5.74 7.73 11.00
CA SER A 48 5.34 8.22 9.69
C SER A 48 4.35 7.24 9.08
N TYR A 49 3.26 7.74 8.54
CA TYR A 49 2.29 6.93 7.81
C TYR A 49 1.80 7.68 6.59
N TYR A 50 1.70 6.96 5.48
CA TYR A 50 1.09 7.52 4.27
C TYR A 50 -0.40 7.71 4.55
N ILE A 51 -0.89 8.94 4.55
CA ILE A 51 -2.32 9.25 4.42
C ILE A 51 -2.57 9.56 2.96
N GLY A 52 -2.90 8.51 2.26
CA GLY A 52 -3.42 8.63 0.92
C GLY A 52 -4.34 7.47 0.61
N PHE A 53 -4.50 7.27 -0.67
CA PHE A 53 -5.70 6.74 -1.24
C PHE A 53 -6.04 5.29 -0.87
N PRO A 54 -7.31 4.97 -0.52
CA PRO A 54 -8.41 5.82 -0.07
C PRO A 54 -8.45 5.94 1.47
N LEU A 55 -7.98 7.04 2.06
CA LEU A 55 -8.00 7.21 3.54
C LEU A 55 -7.34 6.04 4.29
N MET A 56 -6.36 5.43 3.65
CA MET A 56 -5.62 4.30 4.17
C MET A 56 -4.32 4.83 4.78
N ALA A 57 -4.14 4.59 6.08
CA ALA A 57 -2.88 4.86 6.75
C ALA A 57 -1.94 3.65 6.59
N PHE A 58 -0.80 3.83 5.92
CA PHE A 58 0.18 2.73 5.77
C PHE A 58 1.44 3.00 6.58
N ILE A 59 1.79 2.08 7.47
CA ILE A 59 3.08 2.06 8.18
C ILE A 59 4.08 1.22 7.36
N GLU A 60 4.28 1.57 6.07
CA GLU A 60 4.96 0.80 5.00
C GLU A 60 4.12 -0.26 4.27
N GLY A 61 4.08 -0.17 2.93
CA GLY A 61 3.47 -1.18 2.04
C GLY A 61 1.99 -0.90 1.75
N PHE A 62 1.28 -1.86 1.14
CA PHE A 62 -0.13 -1.74 0.73
C PHE A 62 -1.12 -2.39 1.72
N MET A 63 -0.76 -2.52 3.00
CA MET A 63 -1.69 -2.95 4.04
C MET A 63 -2.23 -1.75 4.84
N PRO A 64 -3.47 -1.33 4.55
CA PRO A 64 -4.01 -0.13 5.16
C PRO A 64 -4.45 -0.35 6.59
N VAL A 65 -4.17 0.61 7.46
CA VAL A 65 -5.02 0.91 8.60
C VAL A 65 -6.16 1.75 8.03
N VAL A 66 -7.33 1.13 7.93
CA VAL A 66 -8.55 1.80 7.52
C VAL A 66 -9.14 2.43 8.77
N ASP A 67 -9.49 3.71 8.70
CA ASP A 67 -10.29 4.34 9.74
C ASP A 67 -11.65 3.62 9.79
N GLU A 68 -11.99 3.03 10.94
CA GLU A 68 -13.23 2.26 11.11
C GLU A 68 -14.49 3.11 10.87
N ASP A 69 -14.37 4.43 11.03
CA ASP A 69 -15.46 5.38 10.77
C ASP A 69 -15.54 5.80 9.29
N CYS A 70 -14.62 5.35 8.44
CA CYS A 70 -14.61 5.69 7.02
C CYS A 70 -15.64 4.87 6.24
N ASP A 71 -16.39 5.56 5.36
CA ASP A 71 -17.39 4.91 4.52
C ASP A 71 -16.73 3.97 3.50
N SER A 72 -17.04 2.68 3.62
CA SER A 72 -16.53 1.64 2.72
C SER A 72 -16.89 1.88 1.24
N GLU A 73 -17.99 2.58 0.95
CA GLU A 73 -18.37 2.95 -0.40
C GLU A 73 -17.47 4.08 -0.93
N GLU A 74 -17.19 5.09 -0.10
CA GLU A 74 -16.25 6.16 -0.45
C GLU A 74 -14.86 5.58 -0.73
N ILE A 75 -14.39 4.65 0.12
CA ILE A 75 -13.15 3.90 -0.08
C ILE A 75 -13.14 3.19 -1.44
N ALA A 76 -14.21 2.45 -1.75
CA ALA A 76 -14.31 1.69 -2.98
C ALA A 76 -14.34 2.58 -4.22
N MET A 77 -15.13 3.66 -4.20
CA MET A 77 -15.24 4.63 -5.30
C MET A 77 -13.92 5.31 -5.58
N THR A 78 -13.27 5.75 -4.50
CA THR A 78 -11.94 6.31 -4.52
C THR A 78 -11.03 5.29 -5.23
N LEU A 79 -10.84 4.06 -4.72
CA LEU A 79 -10.00 3.02 -5.39
C LEU A 79 -10.28 2.85 -6.89
N ILE A 80 -11.54 2.84 -7.29
CA ILE A 80 -11.95 2.73 -8.69
C ILE A 80 -11.46 3.93 -9.51
N GLU A 81 -11.54 5.16 -9.00
CA GLU A 81 -11.09 6.36 -9.71
C GLU A 81 -9.58 6.40 -9.98
N LYS A 82 -8.76 5.83 -9.09
CA LYS A 82 -7.29 5.74 -9.29
C LYS A 82 -6.87 4.47 -10.01
N ALA A 83 -7.78 3.55 -10.24
CA ALA A 83 -7.43 2.28 -10.85
C ALA A 83 -7.02 2.45 -12.31
N SER A 84 -5.92 1.80 -12.65
CA SER A 84 -5.49 1.60 -14.02
C SER A 84 -4.63 0.34 -14.05
N PRO A 85 -5.10 -0.73 -14.73
CA PRO A 85 -6.33 -0.85 -15.52
C PRO A 85 -7.63 -1.05 -14.71
N ILE A 86 -8.77 -0.76 -15.35
CA ILE A 86 -10.12 -1.20 -14.93
C ILE A 86 -10.69 -2.24 -15.90
N LEU A 87 -11.62 -3.06 -15.40
CA LEU A 87 -12.46 -3.94 -16.20
C LEU A 87 -13.90 -3.49 -16.09
N GLU A 88 -14.54 -3.24 -17.23
CA GLU A 88 -15.94 -2.83 -17.30
C GLU A 88 -16.80 -3.88 -18.01
N LYS A 89 -18.03 -4.05 -17.52
CA LYS A 89 -19.08 -4.83 -18.20
C LYS A 89 -20.39 -4.07 -18.12
N LYS A 90 -21.04 -3.86 -19.27
CA LYS A 90 -22.33 -3.15 -19.36
C LYS A 90 -22.32 -1.78 -18.65
N GLY A 91 -21.19 -1.07 -18.72
CA GLY A 91 -21.01 0.24 -18.08
C GLY A 91 -20.77 0.20 -16.58
N GLN A 92 -20.47 -0.96 -16.00
CA GLN A 92 -20.12 -1.11 -14.58
C GLN A 92 -18.69 -1.62 -14.42
N VAL A 93 -17.93 -1.04 -13.49
CA VAL A 93 -16.61 -1.53 -13.11
C VAL A 93 -16.79 -2.84 -12.33
N VAL A 94 -16.24 -3.92 -12.88
CA VAL A 94 -16.31 -5.27 -12.28
C VAL A 94 -14.96 -5.76 -11.77
N GLY A 95 -13.89 -5.01 -12.04
CA GLY A 95 -12.55 -5.31 -11.56
C GLY A 95 -11.60 -4.17 -11.80
N PHE A 96 -10.50 -4.19 -11.06
CA PHE A 96 -9.51 -3.13 -11.11
C PHE A 96 -8.14 -3.63 -10.66
N ALA A 97 -7.11 -2.93 -11.08
CA ALA A 97 -5.79 -2.99 -10.47
C ALA A 97 -5.29 -1.57 -10.23
N ILE A 98 -4.59 -1.39 -9.13
CA ILE A 98 -3.92 -0.12 -8.80
C ILE A 98 -2.43 -0.32 -8.92
N THR A 99 -1.77 0.68 -9.49
CA THR A 99 -0.32 0.71 -9.62
C THR A 99 0.18 2.04 -9.12
N ARG A 100 1.08 2.01 -8.15
CA ARG A 100 1.81 3.18 -7.67
C ARG A 100 3.21 3.18 -8.25
N LEU A 101 3.56 4.23 -8.96
CA LEU A 101 4.89 4.41 -9.52
C LEU A 101 5.72 5.29 -8.57
N THR A 102 6.95 4.87 -8.31
CA THR A 102 7.96 5.67 -7.62
C THR A 102 9.22 5.72 -8.49
N ASN A 103 10.20 6.56 -8.15
CA ASN A 103 11.35 6.85 -9.03
C ASN A 103 12.13 5.62 -9.54
N ASN A 104 12.10 4.48 -8.83
CA ASN A 104 12.85 3.28 -9.22
C ASN A 104 12.07 1.96 -9.12
N LYS A 105 10.82 1.98 -8.65
CA LYS A 105 10.01 0.79 -8.46
C LYS A 105 8.52 1.10 -8.63
N ALA A 106 7.76 0.08 -8.99
CA ALA A 106 6.32 0.11 -8.96
C ALA A 106 5.79 -0.79 -7.84
N GLU A 107 4.73 -0.36 -7.21
CA GLU A 107 3.95 -1.17 -6.28
C GLU A 107 2.61 -1.47 -6.93
N ILE A 108 2.31 -2.76 -7.15
CA ILE A 108 1.06 -3.20 -7.77
C ILE A 108 0.15 -3.75 -6.68
N GLY A 109 -1.05 -3.20 -6.60
CA GLY A 109 -2.08 -3.63 -5.68
C GLY A 109 -2.83 -2.43 -5.09
N PRO A 110 -4.06 -2.66 -4.59
CA PRO A 110 -4.80 -3.92 -4.66
C PRO A 110 -5.26 -4.30 -6.08
N VAL A 111 -5.49 -5.60 -6.31
CA VAL A 111 -6.15 -6.14 -7.52
C VAL A 111 -7.47 -6.77 -7.09
N GLY A 112 -8.57 -6.20 -7.58
CA GLY A 112 -9.93 -6.52 -7.14
C GLY A 112 -10.82 -7.02 -8.27
N LEU A 113 -11.73 -7.93 -7.93
CA LEU A 113 -12.84 -8.37 -8.78
C LEU A 113 -14.10 -8.52 -7.93
N VAL A 114 -15.24 -8.10 -8.49
CA VAL A 114 -16.55 -8.42 -7.92
C VAL A 114 -16.72 -9.95 -7.84
N PRO A 115 -17.41 -10.49 -6.81
CA PRO A 115 -17.51 -11.92 -6.57
C PRO A 115 -17.93 -12.74 -7.80
N GLU A 116 -18.85 -12.21 -8.59
CA GLU A 116 -19.46 -12.86 -9.77
C GLU A 116 -18.46 -13.04 -10.92
N GLU A 117 -17.36 -12.28 -10.93
CA GLU A 117 -16.33 -12.28 -11.97
C GLU A 117 -15.04 -13.01 -11.57
N ARG A 118 -14.99 -13.55 -10.35
CA ARG A 118 -13.87 -14.36 -9.86
C ARG A 118 -13.83 -15.74 -10.56
N GLY A 119 -12.65 -16.37 -10.55
CA GLY A 119 -12.45 -17.70 -11.13
C GLY A 119 -12.42 -17.75 -12.66
N LYS A 120 -12.62 -16.62 -13.36
CA LYS A 120 -12.67 -16.54 -14.83
C LYS A 120 -11.35 -16.11 -15.48
N GLY A 121 -10.26 -16.06 -14.71
CA GLY A 121 -8.96 -15.59 -15.20
C GLY A 121 -8.82 -14.06 -15.36
N LEU A 122 -9.84 -13.28 -15.00
CA LEU A 122 -9.84 -11.82 -15.18
C LEU A 122 -8.78 -11.09 -14.33
N ALA A 123 -8.40 -11.63 -13.18
CA ALA A 123 -7.32 -11.08 -12.35
C ALA A 123 -5.97 -11.16 -13.08
N ASN A 124 -5.76 -12.21 -13.88
CA ASN A 124 -4.57 -12.34 -14.72
C ASN A 124 -4.53 -11.24 -15.78
N TYR A 125 -5.67 -10.92 -16.39
CA TYR A 125 -5.75 -9.84 -17.38
C TYR A 125 -5.39 -8.48 -16.76
N LEU A 126 -6.04 -8.13 -15.64
CA LEU A 126 -5.77 -6.89 -14.91
C LEU A 126 -4.30 -6.77 -14.51
N PHE A 127 -3.73 -7.85 -13.97
CA PHE A 127 -2.34 -7.86 -13.51
C PHE A 127 -1.33 -7.70 -14.64
N VAL A 128 -1.54 -8.34 -15.79
CA VAL A 128 -0.67 -8.18 -16.97
C VAL A 128 -0.71 -6.74 -17.48
N ASN A 129 -1.90 -6.15 -17.62
CA ASN A 129 -2.04 -4.77 -18.06
C ASN A 129 -1.39 -3.79 -17.07
N ALA A 130 -1.46 -4.05 -15.76
CA ALA A 130 -0.72 -3.27 -14.76
C ALA A 130 0.80 -3.37 -14.98
N LEU A 131 1.34 -4.56 -15.22
CA LEU A 131 2.77 -4.76 -15.51
C LEU A 131 3.20 -4.07 -16.81
N GLU A 132 2.35 -4.05 -17.83
CA GLU A 132 2.59 -3.31 -19.07
C GLU A 132 2.69 -1.81 -18.79
N GLY A 133 1.77 -1.23 -18.01
CA GLY A 133 1.84 0.16 -17.58
C GLY A 133 3.12 0.50 -16.80
N VAL A 134 3.57 -0.41 -15.92
CA VAL A 134 4.86 -0.27 -15.21
C VAL A 134 6.03 -0.24 -16.19
N LYS A 135 6.02 -1.14 -17.19
CA LYS A 135 7.07 -1.23 -18.20
C LYS A 135 7.11 0.02 -19.09
N ASP A 136 5.95 0.52 -19.48
CA ASP A 136 5.82 1.72 -20.32
C ASP A 136 6.30 2.99 -19.58
N ALA A 137 6.18 3.01 -18.25
CA ALA A 137 6.77 4.03 -17.40
C ALA A 137 8.31 3.91 -17.25
N GLY A 138 8.96 2.96 -17.91
CA GLY A 138 10.41 2.75 -17.84
C GLY A 138 10.89 2.12 -16.54
N ILE A 139 9.97 1.60 -15.71
CA ILE A 139 10.30 0.98 -14.43
C ILE A 139 10.54 -0.52 -14.66
N ASN A 140 11.64 -1.03 -14.10
CA ASN A 140 12.08 -2.42 -14.27
C ASN A 140 11.84 -3.31 -13.04
N THR A 141 11.37 -2.72 -11.94
CA THR A 141 11.20 -3.40 -10.65
C THR A 141 9.78 -3.19 -10.15
N ALA A 142 9.05 -4.27 -9.93
CA ALA A 142 7.72 -4.25 -9.35
C ALA A 142 7.67 -5.07 -8.05
N CYS A 143 6.97 -4.58 -7.05
CA CYS A 143 6.70 -5.29 -5.80
C CYS A 143 5.20 -5.21 -5.44
N LEU A 144 4.78 -6.10 -4.54
CA LEU A 144 3.41 -6.16 -4.04
C LEU A 144 3.39 -6.83 -2.67
N ASP A 145 2.34 -6.54 -1.91
CA ASP A 145 2.01 -7.24 -0.67
C ASP A 145 0.81 -8.16 -0.90
N VAL A 146 0.85 -9.34 -0.29
CA VAL A 146 -0.24 -10.32 -0.39
C VAL A 146 -0.35 -11.13 0.89
N SER A 147 -1.58 -11.36 1.34
CA SER A 147 -1.85 -12.26 2.48
C SER A 147 -1.35 -13.67 2.19
N ILE A 148 -0.71 -14.29 3.19
CA ILE A 148 -0.21 -15.68 3.11
C ILE A 148 -1.34 -16.66 2.76
N ALA A 149 -2.56 -16.38 3.25
CA ALA A 149 -3.76 -17.18 3.02
C ALA A 149 -4.37 -16.98 1.62
N ASN A 150 -3.98 -15.94 0.88
CA ASN A 150 -4.49 -15.68 -0.47
C ASN A 150 -3.72 -16.50 -1.51
N HIS A 151 -3.89 -17.82 -1.46
CA HIS A 151 -3.26 -18.76 -2.39
C HIS A 151 -3.52 -18.46 -3.88
N PRO A 152 -4.73 -18.04 -4.30
CA PRO A 152 -4.97 -17.69 -5.70
C PRO A 152 -4.11 -16.52 -6.18
N ALA A 153 -4.04 -15.43 -5.41
CA ALA A 153 -3.23 -14.27 -5.78
C ALA A 153 -1.73 -14.61 -5.79
N ARG A 154 -1.25 -15.36 -4.78
CA ARG A 154 0.15 -15.82 -4.74
C ARG A 154 0.54 -16.64 -5.98
N LYS A 155 -0.30 -17.61 -6.37
CA LYS A 155 -0.07 -18.40 -7.60
C LYS A 155 -0.04 -17.51 -8.85
N LEU A 156 -0.92 -16.51 -8.92
CA LEU A 156 -0.92 -15.54 -10.02
C LEU A 156 0.41 -14.78 -10.07
N TYR A 157 0.88 -14.24 -8.95
CA TYR A 157 2.12 -13.45 -8.92
C TYR A 157 3.35 -14.32 -9.20
N GLU A 158 3.43 -15.51 -8.62
CA GLU A 158 4.51 -16.49 -8.86
C GLU A 158 4.60 -16.87 -10.36
N LYS A 159 3.46 -16.99 -11.05
CA LYS A 159 3.41 -17.26 -12.51
C LYS A 159 4.14 -16.18 -13.33
N TYR A 160 4.15 -14.92 -12.86
CA TYR A 160 4.85 -13.81 -13.51
C TYR A 160 6.24 -13.55 -12.95
N GLY A 161 6.81 -14.51 -12.22
CA GLY A 161 8.18 -14.45 -11.74
C GLY A 161 8.37 -13.65 -10.45
N PHE A 162 7.29 -13.20 -9.80
CA PHE A 162 7.39 -12.62 -8.47
C PHE A 162 7.88 -13.68 -7.48
N LYS A 163 8.79 -13.26 -6.60
CA LYS A 163 9.36 -14.12 -5.56
C LYS A 163 9.09 -13.49 -4.20
N LYS A 164 8.88 -14.33 -3.19
CA LYS A 164 8.73 -13.87 -1.81
C LYS A 164 10.00 -13.11 -1.39
N ALA A 165 9.87 -11.83 -1.09
CA ALA A 165 10.96 -11.01 -0.54
C ALA A 165 11.02 -11.11 1.00
N PHE A 166 9.90 -10.82 1.68
CA PHE A 166 9.77 -10.89 3.14
C PHE A 166 8.34 -11.30 3.53
N SER A 167 8.11 -11.50 4.83
CA SER A 167 6.77 -11.64 5.42
C SER A 167 6.67 -10.80 6.67
N LYS A 168 5.58 -10.05 6.82
CA LYS A 168 5.24 -9.27 8.01
C LYS A 168 4.10 -9.97 8.76
N GLN A 169 4.13 -9.95 10.09
CA GLN A 169 3.05 -10.42 10.96
C GLN A 169 2.55 -9.22 11.77
N PHE A 170 1.24 -9.01 11.74
CA PHE A 170 0.58 -7.92 12.44
C PHE A 170 -0.18 -8.48 13.65
N TYR A 171 -0.10 -7.76 14.76
CA TYR A 171 -0.83 -8.07 15.99
C TYR A 171 -1.81 -6.93 16.20
N TYR A 172 -3.10 -7.25 16.27
CA TYR A 172 -4.15 -6.29 16.58
C TYR A 172 -4.56 -6.52 18.03
N TRP A 173 -4.65 -5.44 18.80
CA TRP A 173 -5.24 -5.46 20.13
C TRP A 173 -6.71 -5.09 20.01
N THR A 174 -7.60 -5.99 20.42
CA THR A 174 -9.03 -5.72 20.52
C THR A 174 -9.37 -5.61 22.01
N SER A 175 -9.77 -4.43 22.46
CA SER A 175 -10.25 -4.18 23.83
C SER A 175 -11.69 -4.63 24.04
#